data_AF-A0A7S2RB85-F1
#
_entry.id   AF-A0A7S2RB85-F1
#
_cell.length_a   1.000
_cell.length_b   1.000
_cell.length_c   1.000
_cell.angle_alpha   90.00
_cell.angle_beta   90.00
_cell.angle_gamma   90.00
#
_symmetry.space_group_name_H-M   'P 1'
#
loop_
_entity.id
_entity.type
_entity.pdbx_description
1 polymer ?
#
loop_
_entity_poly.entity_id
_entity_poly.type
_entity_poly.pdbx_seq_one_letter_code
_entity_poly.pdbx_strand_id
1 'polypeptide(L)'
;ADSKTAPQPPFFVFFLSSMSAEGLPLRVHEEIQRHPASSGMGARAPAPGSLDVVACQFALHYACSSEEEVRRLLSNAAACLRDGGTFIASFIDHRRILQWLQQQPPPPPPDKSIGDAVEVGNGVCTICMEQRQLDRLDQLARQHAKVPQSEDAGEQAAVDDPQSAAGGAFGIEYRFSLGDAVQDCPEYVVPLANVVQIAKEEGLHLRFIQDFTSFISDSLSGSHPGAPEWQDMLTSMKVLPEQKAAAPAGRFLSPEEWSAVGLYCATAFQKVGTGKGGVLG
;
A
#
# COMPACT_ATOMS: atom_id res chain seq x y z
N ALA A 1 27.27 -33.81 -10.34
CA ALA A 1 26.42 -33.18 -11.36
C ALA A 1 25.76 -31.99 -10.69
N ASP A 2 26.34 -30.82 -10.89
CA ASP A 2 26.01 -29.58 -10.18
C ASP A 2 24.58 -29.11 -10.46
N SER A 3 23.82 -28.88 -9.39
CA SER A 3 22.55 -28.17 -9.43
C SER A 3 22.82 -26.69 -9.65
N LYS A 4 22.86 -26.27 -10.91
CA LYS A 4 22.84 -24.85 -11.28
C LYS A 4 21.46 -24.28 -10.97
N THR A 5 21.33 -23.65 -9.80
CA THR A 5 20.28 -22.65 -9.55
C THR A 5 20.46 -21.52 -10.57
N ALA A 6 19.48 -21.35 -11.46
CA ALA A 6 19.47 -20.22 -12.38
C ALA A 6 19.38 -18.91 -11.57
N PRO A 7 20.14 -17.86 -11.93
CA PRO A 7 19.97 -16.56 -11.30
C PRO A 7 18.58 -16.01 -11.64
N GLN A 8 17.72 -15.92 -10.63
CA GLN A 8 16.38 -15.33 -10.75
C GLN A 8 16.51 -13.81 -10.99
N PRO A 9 15.72 -13.21 -11.90
CA PRO A 9 15.87 -11.79 -12.25
C PRO A 9 15.49 -10.89 -11.07
N PRO A 10 16.15 -9.73 -10.89
CA PRO A 10 15.74 -8.76 -9.88
C PRO A 10 14.42 -8.10 -10.32
N PHE A 11 13.38 -8.24 -9.50
CA PHE A 11 12.16 -7.46 -9.60
C PHE A 11 12.42 -6.07 -9.02
N PHE A 12 12.14 -5.04 -9.83
CA PHE A 12 12.07 -3.66 -9.38
C PHE A 12 10.72 -3.10 -9.84
N VAL A 13 10.00 -2.44 -8.94
CA VAL A 13 8.75 -1.72 -9.26
C VAL A 13 8.88 -0.31 -8.70
N PHE A 14 8.89 0.67 -9.61
CA PHE A 14 8.76 2.10 -9.33
C PHE A 14 7.68 2.64 -10.26
N PHE A 15 6.65 3.30 -9.71
CA PHE A 15 5.75 4.16 -10.49
C PHE A 15 5.71 5.54 -9.84
N LEU A 16 6.29 6.51 -10.55
CA LEU A 16 5.97 7.92 -10.43
C LEU A 16 5.21 8.27 -11.72
N SER A 17 3.89 8.35 -11.66
CA SER A 17 3.18 9.04 -12.74
C SER A 17 3.34 10.53 -12.48
N SER A 18 4.24 11.14 -13.27
CA SER A 18 4.44 12.57 -13.53
C SER A 18 3.45 13.51 -12.83
N MET A 19 3.96 14.37 -11.94
CA MET A 19 3.67 15.82 -11.96
C MET A 19 4.84 16.59 -11.36
N SER A 20 5.40 17.47 -12.19
CA SER A 20 6.45 18.42 -11.84
C SER A 20 5.96 19.43 -10.81
N ALA A 21 6.65 19.53 -9.67
CA ALA A 21 6.59 20.71 -8.81
C ALA A 21 8.03 21.11 -8.49
N GLU A 22 8.47 22.21 -9.12
CA GLU A 22 9.78 22.79 -8.91
C GLU A 22 9.96 23.25 -7.45
N GLY A 23 11.14 23.01 -6.86
CA GLY A 23 11.58 23.79 -5.70
C GLY A 23 12.31 23.09 -4.55
N LEU A 24 12.53 21.77 -4.57
CA LEU A 24 13.34 21.08 -3.53
C LEU A 24 14.42 20.20 -4.15
N PRO A 25 15.65 20.14 -3.60
CA PRO A 25 16.70 19.27 -4.09
C PRO A 25 16.47 17.84 -3.58
N LEU A 26 15.33 17.24 -3.92
CA LEU A 26 15.11 15.80 -3.79
C LEU A 26 15.66 15.16 -5.08
N ARG A 27 16.71 14.36 -4.97
CA ARG A 27 17.15 13.51 -6.09
C ARG A 27 16.13 12.41 -6.28
N VAL A 28 15.12 12.67 -7.11
CA VAL A 28 14.19 11.66 -7.60
C VAL A 28 14.96 10.73 -8.53
N HIS A 29 15.26 9.52 -8.07
CA HIS A 29 15.68 8.45 -8.98
C HIS A 29 14.41 7.86 -9.59
N GLU A 30 14.03 8.37 -10.76
CA GLU A 30 12.92 7.84 -11.56
C GLU A 30 13.26 6.44 -12.09
N GLU A 31 12.30 5.54 -11.88
CA GLU A 31 11.94 4.43 -12.77
C GLU A 31 12.94 3.27 -12.94
N ILE A 32 12.53 2.09 -12.42
CA ILE A 32 12.94 0.80 -13.00
C ILE A 32 11.65 0.09 -13.40
N GLN A 33 11.12 0.44 -14.58
CA GLN A 33 10.22 -0.44 -15.32
C GLN A 33 11.07 -1.33 -16.23
N ARG A 34 10.99 -2.66 -16.10
CA ARG A 34 11.40 -3.56 -17.18
C ARG A 34 10.18 -3.89 -18.02
N HIS A 35 9.95 -3.11 -19.08
CA HIS A 35 9.12 -3.54 -20.19
C HIS A 35 9.88 -4.65 -20.95
N PRO A 36 9.26 -5.81 -21.30
CA PRO A 36 9.96 -6.93 -21.92
C PRO A 36 10.41 -6.70 -23.38
N ALA A 37 10.31 -5.47 -23.92
CA ALA A 37 10.57 -5.19 -25.33
C ALA A 37 11.68 -4.16 -25.62
N SER A 38 12.29 -3.50 -24.62
CA SER A 38 13.38 -2.54 -24.87
C SER A 38 14.74 -3.10 -24.45
N SER A 39 15.44 -3.69 -25.42
CA SER A 39 16.89 -3.92 -25.32
C SER A 39 17.62 -2.58 -25.46
N GLY A 40 17.72 -1.81 -24.38
CA GLY A 40 18.41 -0.52 -24.39
C GLY A 40 18.70 0.01 -22.99
N MET A 41 19.98 0.01 -22.61
CA MET A 41 20.58 0.68 -21.45
C MET A 41 19.84 0.50 -20.11
N GLY A 42 20.10 -0.62 -19.43
CA GLY A 42 19.53 -0.90 -18.11
C GLY A 42 19.92 0.16 -17.08
N ALA A 43 18.93 0.78 -16.45
CA ALA A 43 19.13 1.62 -15.28
C ALA A 43 19.90 0.82 -14.22
N ARG A 44 21.06 1.33 -13.81
CA ARG A 44 21.87 0.73 -12.75
C ARG A 44 21.13 0.92 -11.43
N ALA A 45 20.96 -0.17 -10.67
CA ALA A 45 20.37 -0.09 -9.34
C ALA A 45 21.11 0.96 -8.49
N PRO A 46 20.38 1.76 -7.69
CA PRO A 46 20.98 2.75 -6.81
C PRO A 46 21.98 2.09 -5.85
N ALA A 47 23.00 2.84 -5.45
CA ALA A 47 23.97 2.32 -4.49
C ALA A 47 23.28 2.07 -3.13
N PRO A 48 23.68 1.03 -2.38
CA PRO A 48 23.13 0.80 -1.05
C PRO A 48 23.29 2.04 -0.17
N GLY A 49 22.22 2.42 0.53
CA GLY A 49 22.22 3.59 1.42
C GLY A 49 22.30 4.95 0.72
N SER A 50 22.03 5.03 -0.60
CA SER A 50 22.17 6.30 -1.34
C SER A 50 20.90 7.13 -1.43
N LEU A 51 19.74 6.61 -1.01
CA LEU A 51 18.44 7.28 -1.14
C LEU A 51 17.94 7.82 0.19
N ASP A 52 17.35 9.00 0.16
CA ASP A 52 16.65 9.60 1.30
C ASP A 52 15.22 9.09 1.43
N VAL A 53 14.58 8.86 0.27
CA VAL A 53 13.19 8.41 0.16
C VAL A 53 13.08 7.31 -0.88
N VAL A 54 12.30 6.28 -0.57
CA VAL A 54 11.80 5.29 -1.53
C VAL A 54 10.28 5.38 -1.52
N ALA A 55 9.65 5.47 -2.69
CA ALA A 55 8.20 5.59 -2.82
C ALA A 55 7.61 4.40 -3.58
N CYS A 56 6.59 3.78 -3.00
CA CYS A 56 5.84 2.66 -3.60
C CYS A 56 4.34 3.02 -3.64
N GLN A 57 3.94 3.76 -4.66
CA GLN A 57 2.57 4.24 -4.80
C GLN A 57 1.71 3.22 -5.53
N PHE A 58 0.57 2.85 -4.93
CA PHE A 58 -0.41 1.93 -5.50
C PHE A 58 0.17 0.60 -6.01
N ALA A 59 1.19 0.06 -5.33
CA ALA A 59 1.93 -1.10 -5.84
C ALA A 59 2.31 -2.17 -4.81
N LEU A 60 2.29 -1.85 -3.50
CA LEU A 60 2.72 -2.80 -2.47
C LEU A 60 1.86 -4.08 -2.46
N HIS A 61 0.58 -3.95 -2.77
CA HIS A 61 -0.35 -5.07 -2.86
C HIS A 61 0.06 -6.12 -3.91
N TYR A 62 0.75 -5.76 -5.00
CA TYR A 62 1.20 -6.74 -5.98
C TYR A 62 2.27 -7.69 -5.43
N ALA A 63 3.11 -7.22 -4.50
CA ALA A 63 4.07 -8.08 -3.81
C ALA A 63 3.41 -9.00 -2.78
N CYS A 64 2.16 -8.72 -2.37
CA CYS A 64 1.44 -9.52 -1.38
C CYS A 64 0.88 -10.83 -1.95
N SER A 65 1.24 -11.20 -3.19
CA SER A 65 0.97 -12.55 -3.74
C SER A 65 1.62 -13.65 -2.89
N SER A 66 2.75 -13.36 -2.25
CA SER A 66 3.45 -14.25 -1.31
C SER A 66 4.30 -13.48 -0.29
N GLU A 67 4.64 -14.12 0.83
CA GLU A 67 5.51 -13.52 1.85
C GLU A 67 6.92 -13.24 1.30
N GLU A 68 7.45 -14.14 0.47
CA GLU A 68 8.79 -14.01 -0.12
C GLU A 68 8.93 -12.74 -0.96
N GLU A 69 7.90 -12.40 -1.73
CA GLU A 69 7.90 -11.19 -2.55
C GLU A 69 7.83 -9.91 -1.71
N VAL A 70 7.06 -9.91 -0.62
CA VAL A 70 7.01 -8.80 0.35
C VAL A 70 8.36 -8.61 1.02
N ARG A 71 8.99 -9.69 1.50
CA ARG A 71 10.34 -9.66 2.08
C ARG A 71 11.35 -9.07 1.10
N ARG A 72 11.31 -9.53 -0.15
CA ARG A 72 12.18 -9.01 -1.21
C ARG A 72 11.94 -7.52 -1.48
N LEU A 73 10.69 -7.08 -1.57
CA LEU A 73 10.35 -5.66 -1.77
C LEU A 73 10.90 -4.79 -0.64
N LEU A 74 10.64 -5.19 0.60
CA LEU A 74 11.03 -4.42 1.79
C LEU A 74 12.54 -4.42 1.98
N SER A 75 13.21 -5.56 1.75
CA SER A 75 14.67 -5.65 1.81
C SER A 75 15.33 -4.77 0.75
N ASN A 76 14.80 -4.76 -0.47
CA ASN A 76 15.28 -3.86 -1.53
C ASN A 76 15.10 -2.38 -1.16
N ALA A 77 13.93 -1.99 -0.64
CA ALA A 77 13.68 -0.63 -0.18
C ALA A 77 14.64 -0.22 0.94
N ALA A 78 14.78 -1.07 1.97
CA ALA A 78 15.68 -0.86 3.09
C ALA A 78 17.15 -0.76 2.64
N ALA A 79 17.59 -1.60 1.71
CA ALA A 79 18.96 -1.58 1.20
C ALA A 79 19.30 -0.27 0.48
N CYS A 80 18.36 0.32 -0.26
CA CYS A 80 18.58 1.57 -0.98
C CYS A 80 18.55 2.81 -0.06
N LEU A 81 17.81 2.74 1.05
CA LEU A 81 17.67 3.86 1.98
C LEU A 81 18.91 4.06 2.85
N ARG A 82 19.31 5.32 3.03
CA ARG A 82 20.24 5.70 4.11
C ARG A 82 19.57 5.51 5.48
N ASP A 83 20.37 5.43 6.54
CA ASP A 83 19.83 5.44 7.90
C ASP A 83 19.04 6.74 8.15
N GLY A 84 17.85 6.62 8.75
CA GLY A 84 16.91 7.71 8.91
C GLY A 84 16.10 8.06 7.65
N GLY A 85 16.36 7.40 6.51
CA GLY A 85 15.58 7.54 5.28
C GLY A 85 14.16 6.95 5.41
N THR A 86 13.27 7.35 4.49
CA THR A 86 11.85 7.04 4.58
C THR A 86 11.37 6.19 3.39
N PHE A 87 10.71 5.07 3.69
CA PHE A 87 9.93 4.33 2.71
C PHE A 87 8.46 4.74 2.82
N ILE A 88 7.89 5.36 1.78
CA ILE A 88 6.47 5.71 1.71
C ILE A 88 5.73 4.75 0.78
N ALA A 89 4.53 4.35 1.16
CA ALA A 89 3.70 3.50 0.31
C ALA A 89 2.22 3.85 0.42
N SER A 90 1.49 3.65 -0.68
CA SER A 90 0.03 3.72 -0.72
C SER A 90 -0.57 2.45 -1.31
N PHE A 91 -1.66 1.98 -0.71
CA PHE A 91 -2.34 0.74 -1.10
C PHE A 91 -3.74 0.71 -0.47
N ILE A 92 -4.59 -0.21 -0.94
CA ILE A 92 -5.92 -0.46 -0.36
C ILE A 92 -5.77 -1.12 1.02
N ASP A 93 -6.39 -0.51 2.03
CA ASP A 93 -6.51 -1.10 3.35
C ASP A 93 -7.61 -2.17 3.33
N HIS A 94 -7.23 -3.43 3.49
CA HIS A 94 -8.15 -4.57 3.47
C HIS A 94 -9.27 -4.48 4.51
N ARG A 95 -9.06 -3.72 5.60
CA ARG A 95 -10.10 -3.48 6.62
C ARG A 95 -11.26 -2.66 6.04
N ARG A 96 -10.99 -1.79 5.07
CA ARG A 96 -12.00 -1.02 4.34
C ARG A 96 -12.80 -1.90 3.38
N ILE A 97 -12.16 -2.89 2.75
CA ILE A 97 -12.84 -3.89 1.92
C ILE A 97 -13.89 -4.65 2.76
N LEU A 98 -13.51 -5.10 3.96
CA LEU A 98 -14.43 -5.78 4.88
C LEU A 98 -15.60 -4.88 5.32
N GLN A 99 -15.32 -3.59 5.59
CA GLN A 99 -16.38 -2.63 5.93
C GLN A 99 -17.37 -2.45 4.78
N TRP A 100 -16.90 -2.39 3.53
CA TRP A 100 -17.76 -2.34 2.36
C TRP A 100 -18.62 -3.59 2.21
N LEU A 101 -18.02 -4.77 2.37
CA LEU A 101 -18.75 -6.05 2.33
C LEU A 101 -19.86 -6.12 3.39
N GLN A 102 -19.62 -5.58 4.59
CA GLN A 102 -20.60 -5.55 5.68
C GLN A 102 -21.73 -4.53 5.48
N GLN A 103 -21.50 -3.48 4.69
CA GLN A 103 -22.47 -2.40 4.45
C GLN A 103 -23.38 -2.66 3.25
N GLN A 104 -23.06 -3.65 2.41
CA GLN A 104 -23.91 -4.07 1.32
C GLN A 104 -25.22 -4.69 1.86
N PRO A 105 -26.37 -4.46 1.21
CA PRO A 105 -27.56 -5.23 1.51
C PRO A 105 -27.26 -6.73 1.33
N PRO A 106 -27.91 -7.62 2.11
CA PRO A 106 -27.67 -9.06 1.97
C PRO A 106 -27.87 -9.46 0.50
N PRO A 107 -26.96 -10.29 -0.05
CA PRO A 107 -27.05 -10.65 -1.46
C PRO A 107 -28.42 -11.27 -1.73
N PRO A 108 -29.01 -11.03 -2.92
CA PRO A 108 -30.20 -11.75 -3.32
C PRO A 108 -29.94 -13.27 -3.21
N PRO A 109 -30.97 -14.07 -2.89
CA PRO A 109 -30.81 -15.52 -2.81
C PRO A 109 -30.14 -16.04 -4.08
N PRO A 110 -29.17 -16.96 -3.95
CA PRO A 110 -28.24 -17.28 -5.02
C PRO A 110 -29.00 -17.75 -6.26
N ASP A 111 -28.91 -16.94 -7.33
CA ASP A 111 -29.22 -17.42 -8.66
C ASP A 111 -28.04 -18.30 -9.09
N LYS A 112 -28.31 -19.55 -9.48
CA LYS A 112 -27.30 -20.60 -9.72
C LYS A 112 -26.39 -20.33 -10.93
N SER A 113 -26.45 -19.13 -11.51
CA SER A 113 -25.74 -18.71 -12.72
C SER A 113 -24.63 -17.69 -12.49
N ILE A 114 -24.48 -17.14 -11.29
CA ILE A 114 -23.33 -16.28 -10.94
C ILE A 114 -22.37 -17.17 -10.16
N GLY A 115 -21.14 -17.33 -10.66
CA GLY A 115 -20.12 -18.18 -10.02
C GLY A 115 -19.88 -17.80 -8.56
N ASP A 116 -19.09 -18.59 -7.83
CA ASP A 116 -18.82 -18.43 -6.39
C ASP A 116 -18.10 -17.11 -5.99
N ALA A 117 -18.09 -16.10 -6.85
CA ALA A 117 -17.49 -14.79 -6.62
C ALA A 117 -18.52 -13.77 -6.11
N VAL A 118 -18.13 -13.03 -5.09
CA VAL A 118 -18.88 -11.91 -4.52
C VAL A 118 -18.29 -10.61 -5.06
N GLU A 119 -19.17 -9.76 -5.57
CA GLU A 119 -18.83 -8.43 -6.06
C GLU A 119 -19.35 -7.36 -5.10
N VAL A 120 -18.51 -6.38 -4.77
CA VAL A 120 -18.82 -5.23 -3.93
C VAL A 120 -18.33 -3.96 -4.61
N GLY A 121 -19.15 -2.92 -4.65
CA GLY A 121 -18.79 -1.67 -5.31
C GLY A 121 -19.78 -0.56 -5.04
N ASN A 122 -19.46 0.64 -5.55
CA ASN A 122 -20.24 1.86 -5.33
C ASN A 122 -20.50 2.66 -6.62
N GLY A 123 -20.39 2.01 -7.79
CA GLY A 123 -20.54 2.64 -9.10
C GLY A 123 -19.31 3.40 -9.60
N VAL A 124 -18.34 3.70 -8.73
CA VAL A 124 -17.03 4.30 -9.11
C VAL A 124 -15.97 3.21 -9.20
N CYS A 125 -15.92 2.32 -8.21
CA CYS A 125 -15.04 1.16 -8.26
C CYS A 125 -15.72 -0.10 -7.73
N THR A 126 -15.14 -1.23 -8.08
CA THR A 126 -15.64 -2.56 -7.81
C THR A 126 -14.49 -3.46 -7.37
N ILE A 127 -14.74 -4.26 -6.33
CA ILE A 127 -13.88 -5.34 -5.85
C ILE A 127 -14.67 -6.64 -6.03
N CYS A 128 -14.06 -7.63 -6.67
CA CYS A 128 -14.64 -8.95 -6.84
C CYS A 128 -13.71 -10.00 -6.21
N MET A 129 -14.27 -10.90 -5.41
CA MET A 129 -13.52 -11.92 -4.66
C MET A 129 -14.24 -13.26 -4.72
N GLU A 130 -13.51 -14.34 -5.01
CA GLU A 130 -14.04 -15.69 -4.83
C GLU A 130 -14.34 -15.97 -3.35
N GLN A 131 -15.38 -16.77 -3.07
CA GLN A 131 -15.81 -17.10 -1.71
C GLN A 131 -14.67 -17.64 -0.84
N ARG A 132 -13.79 -18.49 -1.41
CA ARG A 132 -12.61 -18.99 -0.70
C ARG A 132 -11.65 -17.89 -0.24
N GLN A 133 -11.53 -16.79 -1.00
CA GLN A 133 -10.65 -15.67 -0.66
C GLN A 133 -11.30 -14.80 0.41
N LEU A 134 -12.62 -14.65 0.38
CA LEU A 134 -13.38 -13.98 1.45
C LEU A 134 -13.24 -14.72 2.77
N ASP A 135 -13.39 -16.04 2.77
CA ASP A 135 -13.23 -16.85 3.98
C ASP A 135 -11.82 -16.70 4.58
N ARG A 136 -10.80 -16.58 3.72
CA ARG A 136 -9.42 -16.31 4.15
C ARG A 136 -9.24 -14.89 4.69
N LEU A 137 -9.85 -13.88 4.05
CA LEU A 137 -9.83 -12.50 4.53
C LEU A 137 -10.51 -12.37 5.90
N ASP A 138 -11.63 -13.06 6.10
CA ASP A 138 -12.34 -13.14 7.37
C ASP A 138 -11.48 -13.81 8.47
N GLN A 139 -10.78 -14.89 8.14
CA GLN A 139 -9.84 -15.53 9.07
C GLN A 139 -8.71 -14.58 9.46
N LEU A 140 -8.11 -13.88 8.48
CA LEU A 140 -7.06 -12.89 8.72
C LEU A 140 -7.54 -11.79 9.68
N ALA A 141 -8.73 -11.22 9.43
CA ALA A 141 -9.29 -10.16 10.27
C ALA A 141 -9.53 -10.61 11.71
N ARG A 142 -10.02 -11.84 11.92
CA ARG A 142 -10.24 -12.42 13.26
C ARG A 142 -8.93 -12.67 14.01
N GLN A 143 -7.85 -13.02 13.31
CA GLN A 143 -6.53 -13.17 13.91
C GLN A 143 -5.99 -11.83 14.40
N HIS A 144 -6.13 -10.78 13.60
CA HIS A 144 -5.62 -9.44 13.94
C HIS A 144 -6.47 -8.73 15.01
N ALA A 145 -7.78 -9.01 15.10
CA ALA A 145 -8.64 -8.45 16.16
C ALA A 145 -8.27 -8.92 17.58
N LYS A 146 -7.49 -10.00 17.73
CA LYS A 146 -7.02 -10.51 19.04
C LYS A 146 -5.73 -9.84 19.53
N VAL A 147 -5.05 -9.05 18.70
CA VAL A 147 -3.81 -8.35 19.06
C VAL A 147 -4.19 -6.95 19.58
N PRO A 148 -3.87 -6.58 20.84
CA PRO A 148 -4.18 -5.26 21.38
C PRO A 148 -3.47 -4.15 20.59
N GLN A 149 -4.22 -3.14 20.15
CA GLN A 149 -3.71 -1.94 19.50
C GLN A 149 -3.18 -0.95 20.56
N SER A 150 -2.01 -1.22 21.13
CA SER A 150 -1.24 -0.24 21.91
C SER A 150 0.24 -0.61 21.93
N GLU A 151 1.11 0.36 21.62
CA GLU A 151 2.58 0.20 21.48
C GLU A 151 3.34 -0.01 22.80
N ASP A 152 2.70 -0.55 23.84
CA ASP A 152 3.34 -0.79 25.15
C ASP A 152 2.86 -2.13 25.73
N ALA A 153 3.45 -3.24 25.27
CA ALA A 153 3.36 -4.52 25.96
C ALA A 153 4.55 -5.41 25.59
N GLY A 154 5.29 -5.78 26.63
CA GLY A 154 6.45 -6.64 26.54
C GLY A 154 6.17 -8.01 25.92
N GLU A 155 7.21 -8.47 25.24
CA GLU A 155 7.58 -9.82 24.86
C GLU A 155 6.93 -10.94 25.68
N GLN A 156 6.01 -11.67 25.05
CA GLN A 156 5.86 -13.14 25.08
C GLN A 156 4.52 -13.54 24.44
N ALA A 157 4.52 -13.80 23.13
CA ALA A 157 3.47 -14.60 22.49
C ALA A 157 4.05 -16.00 22.24
N ALA A 158 3.39 -16.99 22.83
CA ALA A 158 3.79 -18.39 22.84
C ALA A 158 3.95 -18.97 21.43
N VAL A 159 4.94 -19.85 21.30
CA VAL A 159 5.15 -20.74 20.16
C VAL A 159 4.03 -21.76 20.17
N ASP A 160 3.09 -21.67 19.23
CA ASP A 160 2.12 -22.73 18.97
C ASP A 160 2.15 -23.13 17.48
N ASP A 161 2.55 -24.40 17.29
CA ASP A 161 2.35 -25.33 16.18
C ASP A 161 2.53 -24.85 14.71
N PRO A 162 3.64 -25.23 14.03
CA PRO A 162 3.94 -24.83 12.64
C PRO A 162 3.04 -25.45 11.56
N GLN A 163 2.06 -26.31 11.90
CA GLN A 163 1.50 -27.25 10.93
C GLN A 163 -0.02 -27.30 10.78
N SER A 164 -0.77 -26.29 11.27
CA SER A 164 -2.25 -26.25 11.13
C SER A 164 -2.86 -25.10 10.28
N ALA A 165 -2.07 -24.21 9.69
CA ALA A 165 -2.59 -23.11 8.85
C ALA A 165 -2.31 -23.33 7.35
N ALA A 166 -3.15 -24.09 6.66
CA ALA A 166 -3.05 -24.31 5.21
C ALA A 166 -3.42 -23.09 4.33
N GLY A 167 -3.36 -21.88 4.88
CA GLY A 167 -3.60 -20.63 4.15
C GLY A 167 -2.92 -19.48 4.88
N GLY A 168 -1.68 -19.16 4.50
CA GLY A 168 -0.93 -18.04 5.06
C GLY A 168 -1.64 -16.70 4.86
N ALA A 169 -1.18 -15.66 5.57
CA ALA A 169 -1.74 -14.30 5.53
C ALA A 169 -1.63 -13.60 4.16
N PHE A 170 -0.79 -14.12 3.25
CA PHE A 170 -0.52 -13.56 1.92
C PHE A 170 -1.23 -14.36 0.80
N GLY A 171 -1.29 -13.78 -0.39
CA GLY A 171 -1.88 -14.41 -1.58
C GLY A 171 -3.41 -14.49 -1.55
N ILE A 172 -4.06 -13.59 -0.81
CA ILE A 172 -5.52 -13.43 -0.85
C ILE A 172 -5.83 -12.45 -1.99
N GLU A 173 -6.18 -12.98 -3.16
CA GLU A 173 -6.44 -12.22 -4.38
C GLU A 173 -7.85 -11.61 -4.39
N TYR A 174 -7.97 -10.41 -4.96
CA TYR A 174 -9.22 -9.80 -5.41
C TYR A 174 -9.03 -9.15 -6.78
N ARG A 175 -10.12 -8.96 -7.51
CA ARG A 175 -10.15 -8.21 -8.77
C ARG A 175 -10.67 -6.80 -8.54
N PHE A 176 -9.88 -5.81 -8.91
CA PHE A 176 -10.20 -4.40 -8.76
C PHE A 176 -10.54 -3.77 -10.11
N SER A 177 -11.60 -2.98 -10.15
CA SER A 177 -11.95 -2.12 -11.28
C SER A 177 -12.26 -0.71 -10.78
N LEU A 178 -11.81 0.32 -11.49
CA LEU A 178 -12.02 1.73 -11.19
C LEU A 178 -12.37 2.47 -12.47
N GLY A 179 -13.65 2.85 -12.61
CA GLY A 179 -14.17 3.57 -13.78
C GLY A 179 -13.64 3.02 -15.11
N ASP A 180 -13.09 3.92 -15.92
CA ASP A 180 -12.41 3.63 -17.18
C ASP A 180 -10.88 3.46 -17.03
N ALA A 181 -10.33 3.74 -15.85
CA ALA A 181 -8.89 3.75 -15.61
C ALA A 181 -8.29 2.36 -15.40
N VAL A 182 -8.98 1.49 -14.67
CA VAL A 182 -8.53 0.13 -14.34
C VAL A 182 -9.69 -0.84 -14.49
N GLN A 183 -9.48 -1.96 -15.19
CA GLN A 183 -10.50 -2.98 -15.41
C GLN A 183 -9.96 -4.36 -15.07
N ASP A 184 -10.67 -5.08 -14.20
CA ASP A 184 -10.39 -6.48 -13.82
C ASP A 184 -8.92 -6.76 -13.40
N CYS A 185 -8.32 -5.81 -12.68
CA CYS A 185 -6.92 -5.91 -12.27
C CYS A 185 -6.77 -6.87 -11.07
N PRO A 186 -5.92 -7.91 -11.16
CA PRO A 186 -5.62 -8.78 -10.03
C PRO A 186 -4.74 -8.07 -9.01
N GLU A 187 -5.27 -7.90 -7.80
CA GLU A 187 -4.58 -7.33 -6.65
C GLU A 187 -4.62 -8.31 -5.47
N TYR A 188 -3.80 -8.07 -4.45
CA TYR A 188 -3.77 -8.91 -3.25
C TYR A 188 -3.98 -8.08 -2.00
N VAL A 189 -4.71 -8.64 -1.04
CA VAL A 189 -4.86 -8.08 0.30
C VAL A 189 -3.48 -7.83 0.89
N VAL A 190 -3.30 -6.64 1.47
CA VAL A 190 -2.10 -6.29 2.24
C VAL A 190 -2.34 -6.66 3.71
N PRO A 191 -1.80 -7.77 4.23
CA PRO A 191 -1.91 -8.12 5.65
C PRO A 191 -1.00 -7.20 6.47
N LEU A 192 -1.49 -5.99 6.77
CA LEU A 192 -0.68 -4.89 7.30
C LEU A 192 0.18 -5.29 8.51
N ALA A 193 -0.36 -6.02 9.48
CA ALA A 193 0.42 -6.44 10.65
C ALA A 193 1.64 -7.31 10.27
N ASN A 194 1.46 -8.24 9.34
CA ASN A 194 2.53 -9.09 8.82
C ASN A 194 3.55 -8.26 8.02
N VAL A 195 3.08 -7.33 7.19
CA VAL A 195 3.96 -6.41 6.42
C VAL A 195 4.79 -5.54 7.36
N VAL A 196 4.19 -4.98 8.41
CA VAL A 196 4.90 -4.18 9.43
C VAL A 196 5.93 -5.01 10.17
N GLN A 197 5.59 -6.26 10.52
CA GLN A 197 6.53 -7.17 11.18
C GLN A 197 7.73 -7.49 10.28
N ILE A 198 7.51 -7.82 9.01
CA ILE A 198 8.58 -8.05 8.03
C ILE A 198 9.41 -6.77 7.82
N ALA A 199 8.76 -5.61 7.72
CA ALA A 199 9.45 -4.33 7.57
C ALA A 199 10.39 -4.08 8.75
N LYS A 200 9.93 -4.37 9.98
CA LYS A 200 10.73 -4.23 11.20
C LYS A 200 11.97 -5.13 11.18
N GLU A 201 11.85 -6.36 10.68
CA GLU A 201 12.98 -7.28 10.50
C GLU A 201 14.05 -6.73 9.54
N GLU A 202 13.62 -5.96 8.51
CA GLU A 202 14.51 -5.24 7.58
C GLU A 202 14.94 -3.84 8.10
N GLY A 203 14.64 -3.50 9.36
CA GLY A 203 14.98 -2.22 10.00
C GLY A 203 14.05 -1.04 9.65
N LEU A 204 12.96 -1.29 8.94
CA LEU A 204 11.94 -0.30 8.59
C LEU A 204 10.83 -0.27 9.65
N HIS A 205 10.71 0.85 10.36
CA HIS A 205 9.72 1.01 11.43
C HIS A 205 8.56 1.87 10.95
N LEU A 206 7.32 1.38 11.05
CA LEU A 206 6.13 2.16 10.72
C LEU A 206 6.07 3.40 11.63
N ARG A 207 5.92 4.58 11.03
CA ARG A 207 5.79 5.86 11.75
C ARG A 207 4.46 6.54 11.48
N PHE A 208 3.84 6.24 10.35
CA PHE A 208 2.62 6.90 9.91
C PHE A 208 1.77 5.92 9.13
N ILE A 209 0.48 5.87 9.44
CA ILE A 209 -0.54 5.28 8.59
C ILE A 209 -1.83 6.09 8.74
N GLN A 210 -2.45 6.44 7.62
CA GLN A 210 -3.72 7.15 7.62
C GLN A 210 -4.50 6.84 6.35
N ASP A 211 -5.83 6.68 6.45
CA ASP A 211 -6.67 6.59 5.26
C ASP A 211 -6.69 7.92 4.49
N PHE A 212 -6.88 7.84 3.17
CA PHE A 212 -6.80 9.01 2.31
C PHE A 212 -7.89 10.05 2.62
N THR A 213 -9.08 9.64 3.05
CA THR A 213 -10.15 10.60 3.38
C THR A 213 -9.74 11.53 4.52
N SER A 214 -9.15 10.95 5.57
CA SER A 214 -8.64 11.69 6.72
C SER A 214 -7.39 12.49 6.33
N PHE A 215 -6.46 11.88 5.60
CA PHE A 215 -5.23 12.54 5.14
C PHE A 215 -5.50 13.79 4.32
N ILE A 216 -6.43 13.72 3.36
CA ILE A 216 -6.82 14.87 2.53
C ILE A 216 -7.56 15.91 3.39
N SER A 217 -8.48 15.48 4.25
CA SER A 217 -9.24 16.39 5.12
C SER A 217 -8.32 17.17 6.06
N ASP A 218 -7.34 16.51 6.68
CA ASP A 218 -6.36 17.11 7.56
C ASP A 218 -5.46 18.10 6.80
N SER A 219 -5.02 17.71 5.58
CA SER A 219 -4.23 18.56 4.68
C SER A 219 -4.96 19.84 4.29
N LEU A 220 -6.29 19.77 4.16
CA LEU A 220 -7.16 20.90 3.80
C LEU A 220 -7.66 21.70 5.01
N SER A 221 -7.56 21.16 6.23
CA SER A 221 -8.11 21.77 7.45
C SER A 221 -7.49 23.13 7.83
N GLY A 222 -6.32 23.46 7.26
CA GLY A 222 -5.56 24.66 7.63
C GLY A 222 -4.77 24.52 8.94
N SER A 223 -4.85 23.36 9.63
CA SER A 223 -4.18 23.12 10.91
C SER A 223 -2.66 22.96 10.77
N HIS A 224 -2.19 22.51 9.60
CA HIS A 224 -0.77 22.35 9.32
C HIS A 224 -0.18 23.65 8.74
N PRO A 225 1.04 24.08 9.15
CA PRO A 225 1.66 25.31 8.63
C PRO A 225 1.80 25.35 7.10
N GLY A 226 1.98 24.19 6.46
CA GLY A 226 2.06 24.05 5.01
C GLY A 226 0.71 23.94 4.28
N ALA A 227 -0.41 23.91 4.99
CA ALA A 227 -1.74 23.75 4.40
C ALA A 227 -2.09 24.80 3.32
N PRO A 228 -1.71 26.09 3.45
CA PRO A 228 -1.94 27.07 2.40
C PRO A 228 -1.28 26.67 1.07
N GLU A 229 -0.01 26.25 1.10
CA GLU A 229 0.74 25.85 -0.10
C GLU A 229 0.14 24.59 -0.75
N TRP A 230 -0.33 23.65 0.06
CA TRP A 230 -0.99 22.45 -0.43
C TRP A 230 -2.33 22.75 -1.08
N GLN A 231 -3.11 23.68 -0.53
CA GLN A 231 -4.37 24.13 -1.14
C GLN A 231 -4.12 24.81 -2.50
N ASP A 232 -3.10 25.66 -2.59
CA ASP A 232 -2.72 26.31 -3.84
C ASP A 232 -2.28 25.28 -4.90
N MET A 233 -1.50 24.28 -4.49
CA MET A 233 -1.09 23.16 -5.35
C MET A 233 -2.31 22.37 -5.84
N LEU A 234 -3.20 21.94 -4.93
CA LEU A 234 -4.38 21.16 -5.27
C LEU A 234 -5.35 21.94 -6.17
N THR A 235 -5.42 23.27 -6.02
CA THR A 235 -6.16 24.14 -6.92
C THR A 235 -5.51 24.21 -8.30
N SER A 236 -4.17 24.37 -8.38
CA SER A 236 -3.44 24.35 -9.66
C SER A 236 -3.54 23.01 -10.39
N MET A 237 -3.54 21.91 -9.65
CA MET A 237 -3.75 20.55 -10.17
C MET A 237 -5.22 20.27 -10.53
N LYS A 238 -6.12 21.24 -10.34
CA LYS A 238 -7.56 21.14 -10.60
C LYS A 238 -8.26 20.04 -9.79
N VAL A 239 -7.66 19.66 -8.66
CA VAL A 239 -8.27 18.78 -7.66
C VAL A 239 -9.32 19.56 -6.87
N LEU A 240 -9.02 20.82 -6.52
CA LEU A 240 -9.98 21.73 -5.91
C LEU A 240 -10.55 22.69 -6.98
N PRO A 241 -11.83 23.10 -6.87
CA PRO A 241 -12.40 24.07 -7.78
C PRO A 241 -11.73 25.44 -7.63
N GLU A 242 -11.44 26.11 -8.76
CA GLU A 242 -10.83 27.44 -8.81
C GLU A 242 -11.68 28.54 -8.14
N GLN A 243 -13.01 28.35 -8.01
CA GLN A 243 -13.91 29.28 -7.35
C GLN A 243 -14.68 28.63 -6.19
N LYS A 244 -14.57 29.22 -4.99
CA LYS A 244 -15.34 28.88 -3.77
C LYS A 244 -16.87 29.02 -3.90
N ALA A 245 -17.41 29.52 -5.02
CA ALA A 245 -18.78 30.05 -5.08
C ALA A 245 -19.78 29.27 -5.98
N ALA A 246 -19.39 28.19 -6.67
CA ALA A 246 -20.30 27.51 -7.61
C ALA A 246 -20.60 26.03 -7.31
N ALA A 247 -19.91 25.39 -6.36
CA ALA A 247 -20.25 24.04 -5.93
C ALA A 247 -21.15 24.10 -4.68
N PRO A 248 -22.29 23.40 -4.63
CA PRO A 248 -23.05 23.28 -3.39
C PRO A 248 -22.15 22.64 -2.32
N ALA A 249 -21.71 23.45 -1.37
CA ALA A 249 -20.90 23.10 -0.21
C ALA A 249 -19.67 22.19 -0.49
N GLY A 250 -18.58 22.76 -1.02
CA GLY A 250 -17.22 22.34 -0.66
C GLY A 250 -16.83 20.88 -0.93
N ARG A 251 -17.49 20.19 -1.87
CA ARG A 251 -17.14 18.81 -2.26
C ARG A 251 -16.63 18.79 -3.70
N PHE A 252 -15.33 18.55 -3.85
CA PHE A 252 -14.67 18.35 -5.14
C PHE A 252 -14.73 16.90 -5.63
N LEU A 253 -15.14 15.97 -4.77
CA LEU A 253 -15.48 14.59 -5.09
C LEU A 253 -16.93 14.31 -4.66
N SER A 254 -17.63 13.49 -5.43
CA SER A 254 -18.92 12.90 -5.06
C SER A 254 -18.79 11.98 -3.83
N PRO A 255 -19.89 11.67 -3.12
CA PRO A 255 -19.87 10.72 -2.01
C PRO A 255 -19.28 9.35 -2.39
N GLU A 256 -19.56 8.88 -3.60
CA GLU A 256 -19.08 7.61 -4.14
C GLU A 256 -17.58 7.66 -4.43
N GLU A 257 -17.08 8.75 -5.02
CA GLU A 257 -15.64 8.96 -5.22
C GLU A 257 -14.90 9.08 -3.88
N TRP A 258 -15.45 9.79 -2.89
CA TRP A 258 -14.89 9.85 -1.55
C TRP A 258 -14.80 8.48 -0.88
N SER A 259 -15.84 7.65 -1.05
CA SER A 259 -15.84 6.29 -0.56
C SER A 259 -14.74 5.46 -1.23
N ALA A 260 -14.58 5.56 -2.56
CA ALA A 260 -13.54 4.86 -3.31
C ALA A 260 -12.12 5.31 -2.90
N VAL A 261 -11.90 6.62 -2.72
CA VAL A 261 -10.65 7.17 -2.18
C VAL A 261 -10.37 6.63 -0.78
N GLY A 262 -11.40 6.51 0.05
CA GLY A 262 -11.31 5.99 1.42
C GLY A 262 -10.87 4.54 1.56
N LEU A 263 -10.86 3.76 0.46
CA LEU A 263 -10.24 2.43 0.44
C LEU A 263 -8.73 2.49 0.67
N TYR A 264 -8.08 3.56 0.21
CA TYR A 264 -6.63 3.69 0.22
C TYR A 264 -6.14 4.28 1.54
N CYS A 265 -4.94 3.86 1.93
CA CYS A 265 -4.17 4.48 3.00
C CYS A 265 -2.78 4.90 2.52
N ALA A 266 -2.26 5.96 3.14
CA ALA A 266 -0.86 6.38 3.03
C ALA A 266 -0.09 5.82 4.23
N THR A 267 1.12 5.33 3.99
CA THR A 267 2.03 4.84 5.02
C THR A 267 3.42 5.46 4.88
N ALA A 268 4.12 5.62 6.01
CA ALA A 268 5.53 5.94 6.02
C ALA A 268 6.26 5.08 7.05
N PHE A 269 7.32 4.41 6.59
CA PHE A 269 8.26 3.64 7.40
C PHE A 269 9.60 4.37 7.43
N GLN A 270 10.23 4.45 8.60
CA GLN A 270 11.55 5.04 8.75
C GLN A 270 12.60 3.94 8.92
N LYS A 271 13.69 4.01 8.15
CA LYS A 271 14.84 3.13 8.34
C LYS A 271 15.56 3.52 9.63
N VAL A 272 15.60 2.60 10.59
CA VAL A 272 16.38 2.74 11.82
C VAL A 272 17.74 2.11 11.57
N GLY A 273 18.80 2.91 11.65
CA GLY A 273 20.15 2.41 11.43
C GLY A 273 20.49 1.30 12.42
N THR A 274 21.17 0.27 11.94
CA THR A 274 21.80 -0.71 12.82
C THR A 274 22.94 0.03 13.51
N GLY A 275 22.70 0.58 14.70
CA GLY A 275 23.69 1.33 15.44
C GLY A 275 24.95 0.48 15.63
N LYS A 276 25.95 0.65 14.77
CA LYS A 276 27.33 0.35 15.15
C LYS A 276 27.66 1.41 16.18
N GLY A 277 27.51 1.04 17.45
CA GLY A 277 27.98 1.82 18.57
C GLY A 277 29.42 2.24 18.27
N GLY A 278 29.58 3.52 17.95
CA GLY A 278 30.88 4.17 18.01
C GLY A 278 31.28 4.14 19.47
N VAL A 279 32.03 3.11 19.86
CA VAL A 279 32.86 3.18 21.05
C VAL A 279 33.85 4.29 20.76
N LEU A 280 33.57 5.47 21.33
CA LEU A 280 34.57 6.50 21.55
C LEU A 280 35.61 5.88 22.48
N GLY A 281 36.73 5.45 21.90
CA GLY A 281 37.95 5.03 22.58
C GLY A 281 39.12 5.78 21.98
#